data_AF-A0A4R5E8A4-F1
#
_entry.id   AF-A0A4R5E8A4-F1
#
_cell.length_a   1.000
_cell.length_b   1.000
_cell.length_c   1.000
_cell.angle_alpha   90.00
_cell.angle_beta   90.00
_cell.angle_gamma   90.00
#
_symmetry.space_group_name_H-M   'P 1'
#
loop_
_entity.id
_entity.type
_entity.pdbx_description
1 polymer ?
#
loop_
_entity_poly.entity_id
_entity_poly.type
_entity_poly.pdbx_seq_one_letter_code
_entity_poly.pdbx_strand_id
1 'polypeptide(L)'
;MTTIGTTARARPTGREDAVLAAGIAMIAVQLIVKFAVVRRTYFRQDDFHFIARGLEQGLSWDYLMRVDFGHLMPGPFAIHWVMGRLGVYNDLLAHAVTMGLLAAAGLALLRLLHLLFGARPAILVPLAFYLLTPMTLSALSWWAVVVETLPFQVALPMALGSHVLYVRSGRFRHAVAAAAWTVLAMAFFVKAPFILLLAFVLTLGWFPRADRRPAWLLYLTVIAVYAVVFFQRLSASVTLTNDAVRPALPDPATAAGFTWQLLTSLVSTALGGPWAWQPIGDDYAIAATPQPLVWAGLAVAAAVVAASVRYRRTAWLAWLTLLAYFLLADVVPVAIGRIVQLGPDLGGLELRYVSSTASVVALVIGLAFLPLRGEERPWSRPPPRLRHAWIPLGALMAAGSLWSAAAYARLPLGEQVRSYVETARLALKRVPSGSVILDAHVPGKVAHAMFFYDYARVSKLLGPLAAQPVTWTRRLTGPVPKPLAFDGQGRLRPVVISGVTIPQRDGCTRISGKETRLRLPAPVAAGEWTVQVGYLNPKPTELSVRLGDGTAAVRAGSGFGWTFAPVRGGGGEVRLRTLDGRTACVGEIRIGVPVPAEDAAAIPPDPVTR
;
A
#
# COMPACT_ATOMS: atom_id res chain seq x y z
N MET A 1 33.32 -39.25 -57.04
CA MET A 1 32.06 -38.49 -56.86
C MET A 1 31.28 -39.16 -55.75
N THR A 2 31.30 -38.60 -54.54
CA THR A 2 30.57 -39.14 -53.38
C THR A 2 29.99 -37.96 -52.62
N THR A 3 28.74 -37.62 -52.94
CA THR A 3 27.94 -36.57 -52.30
C THR A 3 27.40 -37.08 -50.98
N ILE A 4 27.92 -36.54 -49.87
CA ILE A 4 27.37 -36.71 -48.53
C ILE A 4 26.22 -35.72 -48.38
N GLY A 5 24.99 -36.24 -48.40
CA GLY A 5 23.78 -35.50 -48.11
C GLY A 5 23.72 -35.12 -46.62
N THR A 6 23.65 -33.83 -46.35
CA THR A 6 23.40 -33.28 -45.02
C THR A 6 21.90 -33.36 -44.72
N THR A 7 21.48 -34.35 -43.94
CA THR A 7 20.13 -34.40 -43.38
C THR A 7 19.96 -33.31 -42.33
N ALA A 8 19.20 -32.26 -42.67
CA ALA A 8 18.68 -31.30 -41.72
C ALA A 8 17.70 -32.02 -40.76
N ARG A 9 18.10 -32.20 -39.49
CA ARG A 9 17.20 -32.67 -38.43
C ARG A 9 16.10 -31.63 -38.19
N ALA A 10 14.88 -31.94 -38.61
CA ALA A 10 13.69 -31.24 -38.16
C ALA A 10 13.60 -31.30 -36.62
N ARG A 11 13.52 -30.14 -35.96
CA ARG A 11 13.24 -30.07 -34.51
C ARG A 11 11.80 -30.51 -34.25
N PRO A 12 11.51 -31.27 -33.19
CA PRO A 12 10.13 -31.62 -32.86
C PRO A 12 9.43 -30.41 -32.24
N THR A 13 8.69 -29.67 -33.07
CA THR A 13 7.88 -28.48 -32.70
C THR A 13 6.89 -28.77 -31.57
N GLY A 14 6.28 -29.96 -31.56
CA GLY A 14 5.24 -30.31 -30.59
C GLY A 14 5.66 -30.32 -29.11
N ARG A 15 6.95 -30.55 -28.79
CA ARG A 15 7.43 -30.52 -27.39
C ARG A 15 7.57 -29.10 -26.86
N GLU A 16 7.93 -28.16 -27.72
CA GLU A 16 8.03 -26.74 -27.37
C GLU A 16 6.65 -26.15 -27.12
N ASP A 17 5.72 -26.43 -28.02
CA ASP A 17 4.32 -26.01 -27.90
C ASP A 17 3.69 -26.56 -26.61
N ALA A 18 3.94 -27.84 -26.28
CA ALA A 18 3.42 -28.44 -25.05
C ALA A 18 3.94 -27.78 -23.76
N VAL A 19 5.23 -27.41 -23.70
CA VAL A 19 5.81 -26.75 -22.52
C VAL A 19 5.24 -25.34 -22.35
N LEU A 20 5.09 -24.59 -23.44
CA LEU A 20 4.52 -23.25 -23.40
C LEU A 20 3.02 -23.31 -23.05
N ALA A 21 2.27 -24.24 -23.63
CA ALA A 21 0.87 -24.46 -23.29
C ALA A 21 0.69 -24.82 -21.81
N ALA A 22 1.54 -25.70 -21.26
CA ALA A 22 1.52 -26.02 -19.84
C ALA A 22 1.83 -24.79 -18.97
N GLY A 23 2.80 -23.97 -19.35
CA GLY A 23 3.11 -22.72 -18.65
C GLY A 23 1.93 -21.73 -18.67
N ILE A 24 1.25 -21.57 -19.81
CA ILE A 24 0.06 -20.73 -19.95
C ILE A 24 -1.10 -21.28 -19.10
N ALA A 25 -1.31 -22.59 -19.10
CA ALA A 25 -2.33 -23.23 -18.27
C ALA A 25 -2.06 -23.00 -16.77
N MET A 26 -0.79 -23.10 -16.33
CA MET A 26 -0.41 -22.80 -14.95
C MET A 26 -0.70 -21.34 -14.58
N ILE A 27 -0.43 -20.39 -15.49
CA ILE A 27 -0.76 -18.97 -15.29
C ILE A 27 -2.28 -18.80 -15.16
N ALA A 28 -3.07 -19.41 -16.04
CA ALA A 28 -4.54 -19.37 -15.96
C ALA A 28 -5.07 -19.91 -14.62
N VAL A 29 -4.55 -21.05 -14.16
CA VAL A 29 -4.91 -21.61 -12.83
C VAL A 29 -4.51 -20.65 -11.70
N GLN A 30 -3.33 -20.06 -11.76
CA GLN A 30 -2.89 -19.08 -10.77
C GLN A 30 -3.79 -17.85 -10.73
N LEU A 31 -4.25 -17.36 -11.88
CA LEU A 31 -5.19 -16.23 -11.94
C LEU A 31 -6.51 -16.58 -11.25
N ILE A 32 -7.05 -17.78 -11.46
CA ILE A 32 -8.28 -18.24 -10.79
C ILE A 32 -8.08 -18.26 -9.26
N VAL A 33 -6.97 -18.85 -8.80
CA VAL A 33 -6.66 -18.94 -7.36
C VAL A 33 -6.46 -17.57 -6.74
N LYS A 34 -5.66 -16.68 -7.36
CA LYS A 34 -5.40 -15.34 -6.81
C LYS A 34 -6.61 -14.41 -6.94
N PHE A 35 -7.49 -14.62 -7.92
CA PHE A 35 -8.74 -13.87 -8.02
C PHE A 35 -9.64 -14.08 -6.79
N ALA A 36 -9.62 -15.27 -6.17
CA ALA A 36 -10.36 -15.52 -4.94
C ALA A 36 -9.93 -14.60 -3.78
N VAL A 37 -8.66 -14.18 -3.76
CA VAL A 37 -8.14 -13.17 -2.82
C VAL A 37 -8.47 -11.77 -3.32
N VAL A 38 -8.08 -11.42 -4.55
CA VAL A 38 -8.21 -10.08 -5.11
C VAL A 38 -9.66 -9.57 -5.10
N ARG A 39 -10.65 -10.42 -5.42
CA ARG A 39 -12.06 -10.00 -5.41
C ARG A 39 -12.59 -9.55 -4.05
N ARG A 40 -11.91 -9.93 -2.96
CA ARG A 40 -12.26 -9.53 -1.59
C ARG A 40 -11.59 -8.23 -1.17
N THR A 41 -10.60 -7.77 -1.93
CA THR A 41 -9.78 -6.61 -1.55
C THR A 41 -10.51 -5.31 -1.80
N TYR A 42 -10.22 -4.31 -0.97
CA TYR A 42 -10.69 -2.93 -1.16
C TYR A 42 -9.57 -1.94 -0.87
N PHE A 43 -9.78 -0.66 -1.23
CA PHE A 43 -8.84 0.42 -0.97
C PHE A 43 -8.64 0.63 0.54
N ARG A 44 -7.44 1.02 0.94
CA ARG A 44 -7.08 1.27 2.34
C ARG A 44 -5.96 2.30 2.50
N GLN A 45 -5.93 2.99 3.64
CA GLN A 45 -4.80 3.81 4.10
C GLN A 45 -4.27 4.75 2.97
N ASP A 46 -3.06 4.50 2.48
CA ASP A 46 -2.39 5.26 1.41
C ASP A 46 -3.22 5.39 0.12
N ASP A 47 -4.07 4.40 -0.18
CA ASP A 47 -4.89 4.39 -1.40
C ASP A 47 -5.84 5.60 -1.45
N PHE A 48 -6.48 5.91 -0.32
CA PHE A 48 -7.39 7.06 -0.19
C PHE A 48 -6.63 8.37 -0.34
N HIS A 49 -5.47 8.45 0.32
CA HIS A 49 -4.57 9.59 0.25
C HIS A 49 -4.11 9.88 -1.18
N PHE A 50 -3.62 8.87 -1.92
CA PHE A 50 -3.15 9.05 -3.28
C PHE A 50 -4.26 9.43 -4.27
N ILE A 51 -5.45 8.85 -4.12
CA ILE A 51 -6.61 9.21 -4.94
C ILE A 51 -7.07 10.64 -4.64
N ALA A 52 -7.26 11.00 -3.36
CA ALA A 52 -7.66 12.34 -2.96
C ALA A 52 -6.65 13.39 -3.45
N ARG A 53 -5.36 13.14 -3.28
CA ARG A 53 -4.30 14.03 -3.80
C ARG A 53 -4.33 14.14 -5.33
N GLY A 54 -4.58 13.03 -6.04
CA GLY A 54 -4.71 13.03 -7.50
C GLY A 54 -5.94 13.80 -8.00
N LEU A 55 -7.00 13.87 -7.21
CA LEU A 55 -8.18 14.71 -7.49
C LEU A 55 -7.89 16.21 -7.28
N GLU A 56 -7.10 16.54 -6.26
CA GLU A 56 -6.75 17.93 -5.91
C GLU A 56 -5.69 18.57 -6.82
N GLN A 57 -4.96 17.76 -7.58
CA GLN A 57 -3.82 18.20 -8.37
C GLN A 57 -4.05 18.00 -9.87
N GLY A 58 -3.47 18.89 -10.67
CA GLY A 58 -3.28 18.65 -12.10
C GLY A 58 -2.23 17.57 -12.36
N LEU A 59 -2.23 16.96 -13.55
CA LEU A 59 -1.20 16.01 -13.96
C LEU A 59 0.08 16.78 -14.33
N SER A 60 0.84 17.21 -13.33
CA SER A 60 2.05 18.01 -13.48
C SER A 60 3.32 17.23 -13.16
N TRP A 61 4.47 17.75 -13.62
CA TRP A 61 5.78 17.23 -13.22
C TRP A 61 5.94 17.20 -11.70
N ASP A 62 5.47 18.25 -11.00
CA ASP A 62 5.59 18.32 -9.55
C ASP A 62 4.76 17.29 -8.81
N TYR A 63 3.58 16.97 -9.34
CA TYR A 63 2.75 15.90 -8.82
C TYR A 63 3.39 14.52 -9.04
N LEU A 64 3.80 14.23 -10.28
CA LEU A 64 4.33 12.92 -10.68
C LEU A 64 5.70 12.62 -10.06
N MET A 65 6.59 13.62 -9.99
CA MET A 65 7.96 13.43 -9.53
C MET A 65 8.11 13.73 -8.04
N ARG A 66 7.02 13.71 -7.29
CA ARG A 66 7.07 13.80 -5.83
C ARG A 66 7.73 12.54 -5.26
N VAL A 67 8.54 12.71 -4.23
CA VAL A 67 9.04 11.60 -3.41
C VAL A 67 8.15 11.49 -2.17
N ASP A 68 7.48 10.35 -2.01
CA ASP A 68 6.56 10.10 -0.91
C ASP A 68 7.11 8.94 -0.08
N PHE A 69 7.42 9.21 1.20
CA PHE A 69 8.10 8.28 2.12
C PHE A 69 9.35 7.59 1.52
N GLY A 70 10.12 8.30 0.70
CA GLY A 70 11.33 7.79 0.04
C GLY A 70 11.11 7.09 -1.31
N HIS A 71 9.87 7.03 -1.80
CA HIS A 71 9.54 6.43 -3.09
C HIS A 71 9.33 7.51 -4.15
N LEU A 72 10.19 7.53 -5.17
CA LEU A 72 9.90 8.23 -6.43
C LEU A 72 9.12 7.26 -7.33
N MET A 73 7.82 7.54 -7.51
CA MET A 73 6.91 6.61 -8.18
C MET A 73 5.89 7.33 -9.09
N PRO A 74 6.36 7.96 -10.19
CA PRO A 74 5.48 8.70 -11.10
C PRO A 74 4.37 7.84 -11.73
N GLY A 75 4.63 6.56 -12.00
CA GLY A 75 3.65 5.61 -12.53
C GLY A 75 2.46 5.42 -11.59
N PRO A 76 2.68 5.02 -10.31
CA PRO A 76 1.62 4.95 -9.31
C PRO A 76 0.86 6.26 -9.14
N PHE A 77 1.53 7.42 -9.12
CA PHE A 77 0.81 8.71 -9.07
C PHE A 77 -0.08 8.94 -10.29
N ALA A 78 0.41 8.67 -11.50
CA ALA A 78 -0.41 8.77 -12.71
C ALA A 78 -1.63 7.84 -12.65
N ILE A 79 -1.46 6.60 -12.17
CA ILE A 79 -2.57 5.65 -12.02
C ILE A 79 -3.60 6.16 -11.00
N HIS A 80 -3.18 6.63 -9.84
CA HIS A 80 -4.13 7.15 -8.83
C HIS A 80 -4.86 8.42 -9.33
N TRP A 81 -4.17 9.28 -10.08
CA TRP A 81 -4.78 10.45 -10.74
C TRP A 81 -5.90 10.05 -11.73
N VAL A 82 -5.67 9.00 -12.52
CA VAL A 82 -6.66 8.43 -13.44
C VAL A 82 -7.79 7.75 -12.66
N MET A 83 -7.47 6.93 -11.66
CA MET A 83 -8.45 6.23 -10.82
C MET A 83 -9.43 7.18 -10.12
N GLY A 84 -8.94 8.33 -9.64
CA GLY A 84 -9.81 9.36 -9.07
C GLY A 84 -10.86 9.87 -10.06
N ARG A 85 -10.55 9.89 -11.37
CA ARG A 85 -11.46 10.36 -12.42
C ARG A 85 -12.31 9.26 -13.05
N LEU A 86 -11.94 7.99 -12.88
CA LEU A 86 -12.67 6.82 -13.37
C LEU A 86 -13.56 6.18 -12.29
N GLY A 87 -14.33 7.02 -11.59
CA GLY A 87 -15.40 6.58 -10.70
C GLY A 87 -15.03 6.42 -9.22
N VAL A 88 -13.93 7.04 -8.75
CA VAL A 88 -13.50 7.17 -7.33
C VAL A 88 -13.73 5.91 -6.47
N TYR A 89 -12.66 5.20 -6.13
CA TYR A 89 -12.72 3.92 -5.40
C TYR A 89 -13.46 2.82 -6.18
N ASN A 90 -13.27 2.78 -7.49
CA ASN A 90 -13.75 1.72 -8.38
C ASN A 90 -12.92 0.44 -8.18
N ASP A 91 -13.38 -0.45 -7.30
CA ASP A 91 -12.71 -1.69 -6.94
C ASP A 91 -12.67 -2.67 -8.11
N LEU A 92 -13.71 -2.74 -8.93
CA LEU A 92 -13.75 -3.58 -10.11
C LEU A 92 -12.62 -3.24 -11.10
N LEU A 93 -12.38 -1.95 -11.35
CA LEU A 93 -11.28 -1.49 -12.20
C LEU A 93 -9.92 -1.86 -11.59
N ALA A 94 -9.74 -1.64 -10.29
CA ALA A 94 -8.52 -2.02 -9.58
C ALA A 94 -8.26 -3.54 -9.66
N HIS A 95 -9.29 -4.37 -9.46
CA HIS A 95 -9.20 -5.81 -9.61
C HIS A 95 -8.84 -6.22 -11.04
N ALA A 96 -9.48 -5.64 -12.06
CA ALA A 96 -9.20 -5.95 -13.46
C ALA A 96 -7.74 -5.61 -13.84
N VAL A 97 -7.24 -4.44 -13.42
CA VAL A 97 -5.85 -4.03 -13.64
C VAL A 97 -4.89 -4.97 -12.91
N THR A 98 -5.20 -5.34 -11.66
CA THR A 98 -4.39 -6.28 -10.87
C THR A 98 -4.26 -7.63 -11.58
N MET A 99 -5.39 -8.19 -12.06
CA MET A 99 -5.39 -9.49 -12.74
C MET A 99 -4.66 -9.44 -14.10
N GLY A 100 -4.82 -8.35 -14.85
CA GLY A 100 -4.10 -8.14 -16.11
C GLY A 100 -2.59 -8.05 -15.92
N LEU A 101 -2.14 -7.31 -14.91
CA LEU A 101 -0.72 -7.19 -14.56
C LEU A 101 -0.14 -8.50 -14.02
N LEU A 102 -0.90 -9.27 -13.23
CA LEU A 102 -0.51 -10.61 -12.80
C LEU A 102 -0.29 -11.55 -13.98
N ALA A 103 -1.21 -11.56 -14.95
CA ALA A 103 -1.09 -12.35 -16.16
C ALA A 103 0.15 -11.94 -16.97
N ALA A 104 0.34 -10.63 -17.16
CA ALA A 104 1.50 -10.07 -17.86
C ALA A 104 2.82 -10.45 -17.18
N ALA A 105 2.89 -10.42 -15.84
CA ALA A 105 4.09 -10.77 -15.09
C ALA A 105 4.42 -12.26 -15.22
N GLY A 106 3.41 -13.14 -15.12
CA GLY A 106 3.55 -14.58 -15.37
C GLY A 106 4.05 -14.89 -16.79
N LEU A 107 3.48 -14.22 -17.80
CA LEU A 107 3.89 -14.37 -19.20
C LEU A 107 5.31 -13.83 -19.46
N ALA A 108 5.65 -12.68 -18.88
CA ALA A 108 6.99 -12.09 -18.97
C ALA A 108 8.04 -13.01 -18.35
N LEU A 109 7.75 -13.61 -17.18
CA LEU A 109 8.64 -14.58 -16.54
C LEU A 109 8.75 -15.86 -17.36
N LEU A 110 7.65 -16.44 -17.84
CA LEU A 110 7.68 -17.62 -18.73
C LEU A 110 8.55 -17.36 -19.96
N ARG A 111 8.40 -16.17 -20.58
CA ARG A 111 9.23 -15.74 -21.71
C ARG A 111 10.72 -15.67 -21.33
N LEU A 112 11.07 -15.08 -20.18
CA LEU A 112 12.46 -15.02 -19.72
C LEU A 112 13.03 -16.43 -19.48
N LEU A 113 12.31 -17.29 -18.76
CA LEU A 113 12.73 -18.65 -18.46
C LEU A 113 12.92 -19.47 -19.75
N HIS A 114 12.00 -19.33 -20.70
CA HIS A 114 12.14 -19.92 -22.02
C HIS A 114 13.35 -19.34 -22.78
N LEU A 115 13.58 -18.02 -22.75
CA LEU A 115 14.76 -17.42 -23.39
C LEU A 115 16.07 -17.97 -22.80
N LEU A 116 16.18 -18.03 -21.47
CA LEU A 116 17.38 -18.47 -20.77
C LEU A 116 17.63 -19.98 -20.93
N PHE A 117 16.63 -20.80 -20.64
CA PHE A 117 16.77 -22.25 -20.48
C PHE A 117 16.12 -23.04 -21.64
N GLY A 118 15.20 -22.45 -22.39
CA GLY A 118 14.56 -23.09 -23.52
C GLY A 118 13.38 -23.99 -23.22
N ALA A 119 12.84 -24.58 -24.28
CA ALA A 119 11.64 -25.42 -24.31
C ALA A 119 11.83 -26.77 -23.59
N ARG A 120 11.97 -26.73 -22.27
CA ARG A 120 12.08 -27.94 -21.43
C ARG A 120 11.09 -27.87 -20.27
N PRO A 121 10.48 -29.01 -19.87
CA PRO A 121 9.53 -29.04 -18.76
C PRO A 121 10.09 -28.47 -17.44
N ALA A 122 11.41 -28.55 -17.24
CA ALA A 122 12.04 -28.06 -16.02
C ALA A 122 11.90 -26.53 -15.79
N ILE A 123 11.59 -25.73 -16.82
CA ILE A 123 11.28 -24.29 -16.63
C ILE A 123 9.97 -24.07 -15.88
N LEU A 124 9.09 -25.08 -15.86
CA LEU A 124 7.82 -25.01 -15.14
C LEU A 124 8.05 -25.00 -13.62
N VAL A 125 9.20 -25.45 -13.11
CA VAL A 125 9.51 -25.42 -11.67
C VAL A 125 9.69 -23.99 -11.14
N PRO A 126 10.62 -23.15 -11.67
CA PRO A 126 10.72 -21.76 -11.25
C PRO A 126 9.46 -20.95 -11.57
N LEU A 127 8.75 -21.28 -12.66
CA LEU A 127 7.44 -20.69 -12.94
C LEU A 127 6.41 -21.04 -11.85
N ALA A 128 6.26 -22.32 -11.51
CA ALA A 128 5.35 -22.78 -10.46
C ALA A 128 5.64 -22.08 -9.13
N PHE A 129 6.92 -21.96 -8.76
CA PHE A 129 7.34 -21.21 -7.58
C PHE A 129 6.79 -19.78 -7.59
N TYR A 130 7.02 -19.03 -8.68
CA TYR A 130 6.56 -17.64 -8.79
C TYR A 130 5.03 -17.51 -8.74
N LEU A 131 4.34 -18.43 -9.41
CA LEU A 131 2.89 -18.42 -9.51
C LEU A 131 2.22 -18.73 -8.16
N LEU A 132 2.77 -19.68 -7.42
CA LEU A 132 2.19 -20.16 -6.17
C LEU A 132 2.69 -19.41 -4.94
N THR A 133 3.85 -18.75 -5.00
CA THR A 133 4.48 -18.25 -3.78
C THR A 133 3.60 -17.23 -3.02
N PRO A 134 3.40 -17.45 -1.71
CA PRO A 134 2.66 -16.56 -0.82
C PRO A 134 3.36 -15.22 -0.55
N MET A 135 4.64 -15.06 -0.95
CA MET A 135 5.38 -13.78 -0.90
C MET A 135 4.59 -12.60 -1.49
N THR A 136 3.72 -12.88 -2.46
CA THR A 136 2.98 -11.86 -3.21
C THR A 136 1.60 -11.55 -2.61
N LEU A 137 1.11 -12.32 -1.64
CA LEU A 137 -0.29 -12.22 -1.18
C LEU A 137 -0.59 -10.90 -0.50
N SER A 138 0.28 -10.44 0.40
CA SER A 138 0.05 -9.19 1.13
C SER A 138 0.17 -7.96 0.21
N ALA A 139 1.01 -8.05 -0.83
CA ALA A 139 1.07 -7.02 -1.87
C ALA A 139 -0.21 -6.96 -2.72
N LEU A 140 -0.83 -8.11 -3.00
CA LEU A 140 -2.05 -8.18 -3.81
C LEU A 140 -3.31 -7.68 -3.10
N SER A 141 -3.29 -7.55 -1.77
CA SER A 141 -4.39 -6.99 -0.99
C SER A 141 -4.31 -5.48 -0.77
N TRP A 142 -3.29 -4.82 -1.31
CA TRP A 142 -3.03 -3.40 -1.09
C TRP A 142 -2.78 -2.70 -2.42
N TRP A 143 -3.75 -1.89 -2.88
CA TRP A 143 -3.74 -1.33 -4.22
C TRP A 143 -2.49 -0.48 -4.53
N ALA A 144 -2.07 0.40 -3.62
CA ALA A 144 -0.85 1.19 -3.75
C ALA A 144 0.39 0.31 -4.00
N VAL A 145 0.46 -0.86 -3.35
CA VAL A 145 1.54 -1.82 -3.53
C VAL A 145 1.39 -2.59 -4.85
N VAL A 146 0.18 -2.94 -5.25
CA VAL A 146 -0.10 -3.60 -6.55
C VAL A 146 0.46 -2.78 -7.71
N VAL A 147 0.13 -1.48 -7.74
CA VAL A 147 0.53 -0.60 -8.84
C VAL A 147 2.02 -0.30 -8.86
N GLU A 148 2.73 -0.46 -7.74
CA GLU A 148 4.19 -0.37 -7.66
C GLU A 148 4.86 -1.69 -8.09
N THR A 149 4.42 -2.80 -7.52
CA THR A 149 5.16 -4.07 -7.59
C THR A 149 4.87 -4.89 -8.84
N LEU A 150 3.63 -4.93 -9.35
CA LEU A 150 3.32 -5.76 -10.51
C LEU A 150 3.92 -5.22 -11.81
N PRO A 151 3.89 -3.91 -12.13
CA PRO A 151 4.58 -3.38 -13.30
C PRO A 151 6.08 -3.65 -13.26
N PHE A 152 6.71 -3.58 -12.07
CA PHE A 152 8.09 -4.00 -11.88
C PHE A 152 8.29 -5.51 -12.21
N GLN A 153 7.39 -6.38 -11.75
CA GLN A 153 7.45 -7.82 -12.03
C GLN A 153 7.20 -8.18 -13.50
N VAL A 154 6.54 -7.32 -14.27
CA VAL A 154 6.49 -7.42 -15.75
C VAL A 154 7.81 -6.95 -16.36
N ALA A 155 8.29 -5.78 -15.94
CA ALA A 155 9.41 -5.11 -16.56
C ALA A 155 10.75 -5.80 -16.28
N LEU A 156 10.96 -6.39 -15.10
CA LEU A 156 12.19 -7.09 -14.76
C LEU A 156 12.49 -8.25 -15.71
N PRO A 157 11.57 -9.22 -15.95
CA PRO A 157 11.83 -10.28 -16.90
C PRO A 157 11.98 -9.78 -18.35
N MET A 158 11.26 -8.73 -18.72
CA MET A 158 11.34 -8.14 -20.06
C MET A 158 12.67 -7.43 -20.31
N ALA A 159 13.19 -6.69 -19.31
CA ALA A 159 14.48 -6.04 -19.34
C ALA A 159 15.62 -7.06 -19.41
N LEU A 160 15.62 -8.06 -18.51
CA LEU A 160 16.62 -9.11 -18.50
C LEU A 160 16.59 -9.94 -19.79
N GLY A 161 15.39 -10.28 -20.28
CA GLY A 161 15.24 -11.00 -21.54
C GLY A 161 15.78 -10.20 -22.73
N SER A 162 15.53 -8.89 -22.76
CA SER A 162 16.07 -7.99 -23.78
C SER A 162 17.59 -7.87 -23.69
N HIS A 163 18.15 -7.78 -22.47
CA HIS A 163 19.59 -7.79 -22.29
C HIS A 163 20.23 -9.11 -22.74
N VAL A 164 19.63 -10.25 -22.43
CA VAL A 164 20.08 -11.57 -22.92
C VAL A 164 20.05 -11.64 -24.45
N LEU A 165 19.02 -11.08 -25.09
CA LEU A 165 18.95 -10.99 -26.55
C LEU A 165 20.04 -10.09 -27.12
N TYR A 166 20.36 -8.96 -26.47
CA TYR A 166 21.49 -8.11 -26.85
C TYR A 166 22.80 -8.89 -26.80
N VAL A 167 23.05 -9.56 -25.68
CA VAL A 167 24.27 -10.34 -25.45
C VAL A 167 24.43 -11.47 -26.48
N ARG A 168 23.34 -12.12 -26.88
CA ARG A 168 23.37 -13.22 -27.86
C ARG A 168 23.44 -12.77 -29.31
N SER A 169 22.86 -11.62 -29.65
CA SER A 169 22.73 -11.17 -31.05
C SER A 169 23.68 -10.04 -31.44
N GLY A 170 24.27 -9.35 -30.46
CA GLY A 170 25.05 -8.12 -30.66
C GLY A 170 24.22 -6.90 -31.08
N ARG A 171 22.91 -7.03 -31.34
CA ARG A 171 22.09 -5.94 -31.90
C ARG A 171 21.69 -4.93 -30.82
N PHE A 172 22.19 -3.69 -30.93
CA PHE A 172 22.02 -2.64 -29.92
C PHE A 172 20.55 -2.29 -29.60
N ARG A 173 19.60 -2.49 -30.54
CA ARG A 173 18.16 -2.33 -30.28
C ARG A 173 17.66 -3.11 -29.05
N HIS A 174 18.28 -4.24 -28.75
CA HIS A 174 17.92 -5.04 -27.58
C HIS A 174 18.48 -4.45 -26.27
N ALA A 175 19.61 -3.74 -26.32
CA ALA A 175 20.11 -2.97 -25.18
C ALA A 175 19.21 -1.77 -24.90
N VAL A 176 18.76 -1.06 -25.96
CA VAL A 176 17.77 0.02 -25.85
C VAL A 176 16.45 -0.51 -25.28
N ALA A 177 15.96 -1.66 -25.75
CA ALA A 177 14.77 -2.27 -25.18
C ALA A 177 14.94 -2.63 -23.69
N ALA A 178 16.11 -3.16 -23.30
CA ALA A 178 16.41 -3.44 -21.89
C ALA A 178 16.37 -2.16 -21.03
N ALA A 179 17.03 -1.10 -21.51
CA ALA A 179 17.01 0.21 -20.85
C ALA A 179 15.59 0.77 -20.75
N ALA A 180 14.78 0.69 -21.80
CA ALA A 180 13.41 1.17 -21.81
C ALA A 180 12.52 0.42 -20.80
N TRP A 181 12.64 -0.90 -20.71
CA TRP A 181 11.95 -1.70 -19.68
C TRP A 181 12.43 -1.34 -18.27
N THR A 182 13.73 -1.09 -18.08
CA THR A 182 14.24 -0.62 -16.79
C THR A 182 13.71 0.77 -16.42
N VAL A 183 13.66 1.72 -17.36
CA VAL A 183 13.08 3.06 -17.13
C VAL A 183 11.59 2.94 -16.79
N LEU A 184 10.85 2.09 -17.50
CA LEU A 184 9.47 1.78 -17.16
C LEU A 184 9.38 1.27 -15.72
N ALA A 185 10.21 0.30 -15.34
CA ALA A 185 10.24 -0.21 -13.96
C ALA A 185 10.56 0.89 -12.93
N MET A 186 11.49 1.81 -13.23
CA MET A 186 11.86 2.94 -12.36
C MET A 186 10.72 3.93 -12.18
N ALA A 187 9.83 4.07 -13.17
CA ALA A 187 8.63 4.87 -13.02
C ALA A 187 7.67 4.29 -11.98
N PHE A 188 7.73 2.98 -11.73
CA PHE A 188 6.85 2.29 -10.79
C PHE A 188 7.48 2.00 -9.45
N PHE A 189 8.76 1.62 -9.43
CA PHE A 189 9.38 1.09 -8.22
C PHE A 189 10.83 1.51 -8.05
N VAL A 190 11.17 2.04 -6.88
CA VAL A 190 12.51 2.51 -6.52
C VAL A 190 13.59 1.40 -6.57
N LYS A 191 13.20 0.12 -6.53
CA LYS A 191 14.11 -1.03 -6.66
C LYS A 191 14.54 -1.33 -8.10
N ALA A 192 13.89 -0.74 -9.10
CA ALA A 192 14.16 -0.96 -10.51
C ALA A 192 15.62 -0.79 -10.98
N PRO A 193 16.45 0.12 -10.43
CA PRO A 193 17.86 0.21 -10.81
C PRO A 193 18.63 -1.11 -10.66
N PHE A 194 18.25 -1.96 -9.69
CA PHE A 194 18.89 -3.25 -9.46
C PHE A 194 18.66 -4.26 -10.60
N ILE A 195 17.73 -4.03 -11.53
CA ILE A 195 17.57 -4.84 -12.75
C ILE A 195 18.87 -4.85 -13.56
N LEU A 196 19.56 -3.70 -13.64
CA LEU A 196 20.81 -3.58 -14.40
C LEU A 196 21.99 -4.25 -13.67
N LEU A 197 21.95 -4.29 -12.34
CA LEU A 197 22.88 -5.11 -11.54
C LEU A 197 22.67 -6.60 -11.82
N LEU A 198 21.41 -7.07 -11.88
CA LEU A 198 21.10 -8.45 -12.26
C LEU A 198 21.59 -8.77 -13.68
N ALA A 199 21.42 -7.85 -14.63
CA ALA A 199 21.95 -7.98 -15.99
C ALA A 199 23.49 -8.06 -16.00
N PHE A 200 24.17 -7.30 -15.15
CA PHE A 200 25.62 -7.33 -14.98
C PHE A 200 26.10 -8.66 -14.42
N VAL A 201 25.45 -9.19 -13.39
CA VAL A 201 25.83 -10.49 -12.82
C VAL A 201 25.55 -11.64 -13.81
N LEU A 202 24.43 -11.59 -14.54
CA LEU A 202 24.16 -12.55 -15.62
C LEU A 202 25.26 -12.52 -16.69
N THR A 203 25.70 -11.32 -17.06
CA THR A 203 26.82 -11.11 -17.98
C THR A 203 28.10 -11.76 -17.49
N LEU A 204 28.53 -11.44 -16.27
CA LEU A 204 29.79 -11.96 -15.72
C LEU A 204 29.77 -13.48 -15.53
N GLY A 205 28.66 -14.01 -15.01
CA GLY A 205 28.57 -15.42 -14.64
C GLY A 205 28.38 -16.38 -15.81
N TRP A 206 27.66 -15.96 -16.85
CA TRP A 206 27.21 -16.87 -17.91
C TRP A 206 27.51 -16.39 -19.33
N PHE A 207 27.98 -15.16 -19.50
CA PHE A 207 28.32 -14.62 -20.81
C PHE A 207 29.61 -13.80 -20.79
N PRO A 208 30.79 -14.33 -20.40
CA PRO A 208 31.97 -13.49 -20.17
C PRO A 208 32.63 -12.89 -21.44
N ARG A 209 32.27 -13.34 -22.65
CA ARG A 209 33.06 -13.08 -23.88
C ARG A 209 32.52 -12.01 -24.86
N ALA A 210 31.49 -11.23 -24.52
CA ALA A 210 30.98 -10.22 -25.47
C ALA A 210 31.38 -8.80 -25.08
N ASP A 211 31.84 -7.98 -26.04
CA ASP A 211 32.00 -6.54 -25.86
C ASP A 211 30.63 -5.87 -25.67
N ARG A 212 30.50 -5.13 -24.59
CA ARG A 212 29.24 -4.56 -24.08
C ARG A 212 29.41 -3.13 -23.61
N ARG A 213 30.58 -2.52 -23.83
CA ARG A 213 30.85 -1.13 -23.46
C ARG A 213 29.71 -0.17 -23.83
N PRO A 214 29.15 -0.18 -25.07
CA PRO A 214 28.08 0.75 -25.42
C PRO A 214 26.79 0.52 -24.61
N ALA A 215 26.43 -0.74 -24.30
CA ALA A 215 25.26 -1.02 -23.47
C ALA A 215 25.48 -0.61 -22.01
N TRP A 216 26.66 -0.85 -21.44
CA TRP A 216 26.98 -0.42 -20.08
C TRP A 216 27.00 1.10 -19.95
N LEU A 217 27.51 1.82 -20.94
CA LEU A 217 27.42 3.29 -20.98
C LEU A 217 25.96 3.75 -20.96
N LEU A 218 25.10 3.18 -21.82
CA LEU A 218 23.67 3.48 -21.82
C LEU A 218 23.04 3.21 -20.44
N TYR A 219 23.31 2.06 -19.84
CA TYR A 219 22.74 1.67 -18.55
C TYR A 219 23.22 2.57 -17.40
N LEU A 220 24.50 2.92 -17.38
CA LEU A 220 25.06 3.87 -16.42
C LEU A 220 24.46 5.25 -16.60
N THR A 221 24.26 5.72 -17.84
CA THR A 221 23.57 7.00 -18.11
C THR A 221 22.14 6.97 -17.57
N VAL A 222 21.39 5.89 -17.80
CA VAL A 222 20.01 5.74 -17.28
C VAL A 222 19.99 5.80 -15.75
N ILE A 223 20.90 5.07 -15.08
CA ILE A 223 21.01 5.10 -13.61
C ILE A 223 21.41 6.49 -13.12
N ALA A 224 22.37 7.14 -13.77
CA ALA A 224 22.85 8.46 -13.37
C ALA A 224 21.74 9.52 -13.50
N VAL A 225 20.99 9.53 -14.61
CA VAL A 225 19.85 10.44 -14.79
C VAL A 225 18.78 10.18 -13.72
N TYR A 226 18.43 8.90 -13.49
CA TYR A 226 17.47 8.55 -12.45
C TYR A 226 17.95 8.99 -11.05
N ALA A 227 19.22 8.76 -10.71
CA ALA A 227 19.79 9.17 -9.44
C ALA A 227 19.75 10.69 -9.24
N VAL A 228 20.12 11.47 -10.27
CA VAL A 228 20.03 12.93 -10.23
C VAL A 228 18.59 13.38 -9.97
N VAL A 229 17.62 12.87 -10.73
CA VAL A 229 16.20 13.21 -10.53
C VAL A 229 15.73 12.79 -9.14
N PHE A 230 16.05 11.57 -8.71
CA PHE A 230 15.66 11.04 -7.40
C PHE A 230 16.18 11.91 -6.26
N PHE A 231 17.48 12.21 -6.21
CA PHE A 231 18.06 13.00 -5.13
C PHE A 231 17.62 14.46 -5.16
N GLN A 232 17.45 15.06 -6.34
CA GLN A 232 16.88 16.41 -6.47
C GLN A 232 15.44 16.48 -5.95
N ARG A 233 14.62 15.46 -6.25
CA ARG A 233 13.22 15.43 -5.81
C ARG A 233 13.07 14.99 -4.36
N LEU A 234 13.96 14.16 -3.85
CA LEU A 234 14.00 13.78 -2.44
C LEU A 234 14.28 15.00 -1.56
N SER A 235 15.22 15.87 -1.95
CA SER A 235 15.52 17.10 -1.20
C SER A 235 14.44 18.16 -1.32
N ALA A 236 13.72 18.22 -2.45
CA ALA A 236 12.64 19.17 -2.68
C ALA A 236 11.27 18.74 -2.12
N SER A 237 11.06 17.44 -1.87
CA SER A 237 9.78 16.92 -1.39
C SER A 237 9.68 17.00 0.13
N VAL A 238 8.51 17.42 0.63
CA VAL A 238 8.16 17.40 2.05
C VAL A 238 7.10 16.34 2.33
N THR A 239 7.13 15.81 3.55
CA THR A 239 6.08 14.91 4.06
C THR A 239 4.78 15.69 4.30
N LEU A 240 3.72 14.97 4.68
CA LEU A 240 2.44 15.58 5.06
C LEU A 240 2.52 16.56 6.24
N THR A 241 3.57 16.47 7.06
CA THR A 241 3.83 17.40 8.17
C THR A 241 4.63 18.63 7.78
N ASN A 242 4.93 18.81 6.48
CA ASN A 242 5.90 19.79 5.98
C ASN A 242 7.34 19.57 6.49
N ASP A 243 7.65 18.38 6.99
CA ASP A 243 9.02 18.03 7.35
C ASP A 243 9.77 17.50 6.13
N ALA A 244 11.04 17.87 6.00
CA ALA A 244 11.91 17.26 5.02
C ALA A 244 12.20 15.79 5.41
N VAL A 245 12.16 14.88 4.44
CA VAL A 245 12.58 13.50 4.66
C VAL A 245 14.08 13.48 4.93
N ARG A 246 14.48 13.17 6.17
CA ARG A 246 15.88 13.00 6.55
C ARG A 246 16.18 11.51 6.68
N PRO A 247 16.94 10.92 5.74
CA PRO A 247 17.45 9.57 5.88
C PRO A 247 18.23 9.46 7.19
N ALA A 248 17.92 8.47 8.01
CA ALA A 248 18.64 8.20 9.25
C ALA A 248 19.02 6.73 9.28
N LEU A 249 20.27 6.46 9.63
CA LEU A 249 20.69 5.09 9.88
C LEU A 249 20.10 4.64 11.22
N PRO A 250 19.35 3.53 11.25
CA PRO A 250 18.91 2.95 12.51
C PRO A 250 20.13 2.44 13.30
N ASP A 251 19.97 2.26 14.61
CA ASP A 251 21.00 1.60 15.39
C ASP A 251 21.23 0.15 14.88
N PRO A 252 22.44 -0.41 15.07
CA PRO A 252 22.78 -1.71 14.52
C PRO A 252 21.89 -2.86 15.00
N ALA A 253 21.39 -2.81 16.24
CA ALA A 253 20.56 -3.87 16.80
C ALA A 253 19.19 -3.89 16.12
N THR A 254 18.57 -2.71 15.93
CA THR A 254 17.31 -2.58 15.20
C THR A 254 17.48 -2.99 13.72
N ALA A 255 18.57 -2.58 13.08
CA ALA A 255 18.87 -2.99 11.70
C ALA A 255 19.02 -4.51 11.56
N ALA A 256 19.72 -5.15 12.51
CA ALA A 256 19.90 -6.59 12.53
C ALA A 256 18.58 -7.34 12.79
N GLY A 257 17.77 -6.88 13.75
CA GLY A 257 16.46 -7.46 14.06
C GLY A 257 15.51 -7.42 12.86
N PHE A 258 15.42 -6.28 12.18
CA PHE A 258 14.65 -6.16 10.93
C PHE A 258 15.17 -7.08 9.83
N THR A 259 16.48 -7.10 9.61
CA THR A 259 17.10 -7.95 8.56
C THR A 259 16.81 -9.42 8.83
N TRP A 260 16.87 -9.85 10.09
CA TRP A 260 16.55 -11.20 10.51
C TRP A 260 15.08 -11.55 10.26
N GLN A 261 14.15 -10.71 10.73
CA GLN A 261 12.70 -10.88 10.51
C GLN A 261 12.34 -10.94 9.01
N LEU A 262 12.98 -10.10 8.19
CA LEU A 262 12.75 -10.07 6.74
C LEU A 262 13.35 -11.31 6.05
N LEU A 263 14.53 -11.77 6.48
CA LEU A 263 15.16 -12.97 5.95
C LEU A 263 14.34 -14.23 6.26
N THR A 264 13.86 -14.37 7.50
CA THR A 264 13.02 -15.51 7.90
C THR A 264 11.69 -15.47 7.15
N SER A 265 11.08 -14.30 6.99
CA SER A 265 9.88 -14.11 6.16
C SER A 265 10.10 -14.51 4.70
N LEU A 266 11.23 -14.10 4.09
CA LEU A 266 11.61 -14.48 2.73
C LEU A 266 11.77 -16.00 2.62
N VAL A 267 12.52 -16.63 3.53
CA VAL A 267 12.80 -18.07 3.47
C VAL A 267 11.52 -18.88 3.68
N SER A 268 10.72 -18.55 4.69
CA SER A 268 9.49 -19.28 4.99
C SER A 268 8.50 -19.19 3.85
N THR A 269 8.30 -18.00 3.28
CA THR A 269 7.38 -17.81 2.13
C THR A 269 7.92 -18.43 0.83
N ALA A 270 9.24 -18.58 0.68
CA ALA A 270 9.83 -19.31 -0.45
C ALA A 270 9.49 -20.81 -0.39
N LEU A 271 9.25 -21.34 0.81
CA LEU A 271 8.92 -22.73 1.06
C LEU A 271 7.40 -22.96 1.24
N GLY A 272 6.58 -21.97 0.91
CA GLY A 272 5.11 -22.03 0.98
C GLY A 272 4.50 -21.51 2.29
N GLY A 273 5.29 -21.02 3.25
CA GLY A 273 4.80 -20.34 4.45
C GLY A 273 4.21 -18.95 4.18
N PRO A 274 3.76 -18.17 5.17
CA PRO A 274 4.10 -18.28 6.58
C PRO A 274 3.22 -19.28 7.34
N TRP A 275 2.23 -19.91 6.69
CA TRP A 275 1.24 -20.83 7.28
C TRP A 275 0.30 -20.23 8.32
N ALA A 276 0.72 -19.15 8.98
CA ALA A 276 -0.07 -18.31 9.87
C ALA A 276 0.19 -16.83 9.56
N TRP A 277 -0.83 -16.02 9.79
CA TRP A 277 -0.85 -14.59 9.53
C TRP A 277 -1.26 -13.88 10.81
N GLN A 278 -0.60 -12.77 11.13
CA GLN A 278 -0.95 -11.93 12.27
C GLN A 278 -1.74 -10.72 11.79
N PRO A 279 -3.04 -10.60 12.12
CA PRO A 279 -3.83 -9.44 11.75
C PRO A 279 -3.27 -8.14 12.32
N ILE A 280 -3.29 -7.09 11.51
CA ILE A 280 -3.03 -5.71 11.91
C ILE A 280 -4.33 -4.93 11.72
N GLY A 281 -4.96 -4.57 12.83
CA GLY A 281 -6.32 -4.03 12.82
C GLY A 281 -7.30 -5.03 12.22
N ASP A 282 -8.32 -4.51 11.54
CA ASP A 282 -9.46 -5.33 11.08
C ASP A 282 -9.32 -5.84 9.63
N ASP A 283 -8.38 -5.31 8.84
CA ASP A 283 -8.41 -5.45 7.37
C ASP A 283 -7.19 -6.12 6.73
N TYR A 284 -6.12 -6.35 7.48
CA TYR A 284 -4.83 -6.76 6.92
C TYR A 284 -4.05 -7.69 7.85
N ALA A 285 -3.03 -8.37 7.34
CA ALA A 285 -2.13 -9.17 8.15
C ALA A 285 -0.71 -9.21 7.60
N ILE A 286 0.24 -9.38 8.52
CA ILE A 286 1.66 -9.62 8.26
C ILE A 286 2.00 -11.11 8.44
N ALA A 287 3.16 -11.52 7.94
CA ALA A 287 3.62 -12.89 8.10
C ALA A 287 3.85 -13.22 9.59
N ALA A 288 3.41 -14.40 10.03
CA ALA A 288 3.58 -14.84 11.40
C ALA A 288 4.00 -16.31 11.44
N THR A 289 5.13 -16.62 10.79
CA THR A 289 5.61 -18.00 10.70
C THR A 289 5.86 -18.59 12.08
N PRO A 290 5.25 -19.74 12.44
CA PRO A 290 5.56 -20.43 13.69
C PRO A 290 7.06 -20.72 13.81
N GLN A 291 7.64 -20.45 14.99
CA GLN A 291 9.10 -20.50 15.19
C GLN A 291 9.75 -21.85 14.81
N PRO A 292 9.16 -23.03 15.09
CA PRO A 292 9.75 -24.30 14.64
C PRO A 292 9.84 -24.39 13.10
N LEU A 293 8.87 -23.82 12.38
CA LEU A 293 8.85 -23.81 10.92
C LEU A 293 9.84 -22.81 10.33
N VAL A 294 10.20 -21.75 11.06
CA VAL A 294 11.30 -20.85 10.68
C VAL A 294 12.61 -21.63 10.62
N TRP A 295 12.96 -22.36 11.69
CA TRP A 295 14.19 -23.14 11.76
C TRP A 295 14.22 -24.29 10.76
N ALA A 296 13.10 -25.02 10.61
CA ALA A 296 12.98 -26.05 9.58
C ALA A 296 13.15 -25.47 8.17
N GLY A 297 12.55 -24.31 7.90
CA GLY A 297 12.69 -23.61 6.63
C GLY A 297 14.13 -23.18 6.34
N LEU A 298 14.83 -22.62 7.33
CA LEU A 298 16.25 -22.26 7.22
C LEU A 298 17.12 -23.49 6.95
N ALA A 299 16.87 -24.61 7.63
CA ALA A 299 17.60 -25.87 7.39
C ALA A 299 17.39 -26.40 5.97
N VAL A 300 16.14 -26.40 5.47
CA VAL A 300 15.82 -26.79 4.10
C VAL A 300 16.49 -25.85 3.09
N ALA A 301 16.41 -24.53 3.30
CA ALA A 301 17.06 -23.55 2.43
C ALA A 301 18.58 -23.75 2.38
N ALA A 302 19.22 -23.94 3.54
CA ALA A 302 20.66 -24.23 3.63
C ALA A 302 21.03 -25.52 2.89
N ALA A 303 20.24 -26.59 3.03
CA ALA A 303 20.45 -27.85 2.32
C ALA A 303 20.30 -27.69 0.80
N VAL A 304 19.30 -26.94 0.33
CA VAL A 304 19.06 -26.65 -1.09
C VAL A 304 20.20 -25.82 -1.69
N VAL A 305 20.66 -24.80 -0.98
CA VAL A 305 21.83 -23.97 -1.37
C VAL A 305 23.09 -24.83 -1.40
N ALA A 306 23.39 -25.56 -0.34
CA ALA A 306 24.58 -26.41 -0.26
C ALA A 306 24.59 -27.47 -1.36
N ALA A 307 23.46 -28.17 -1.58
CA ALA A 307 23.33 -29.17 -2.62
C ALA A 307 23.50 -28.55 -4.02
N SER A 308 22.85 -27.43 -4.32
CA SER A 308 23.02 -26.78 -5.63
C SER A 308 24.47 -26.33 -5.87
N VAL A 309 25.11 -25.66 -4.91
CA VAL A 309 26.54 -25.25 -4.99
C VAL A 309 27.46 -26.46 -5.16
N ARG A 310 27.12 -27.60 -4.52
CA ARG A 310 27.89 -28.84 -4.59
C ARG A 310 27.98 -29.42 -5.99
N TYR A 311 26.87 -29.39 -6.73
CA TYR A 311 26.71 -30.07 -8.02
C TYR A 311 26.77 -29.13 -9.22
N ARG A 312 26.40 -27.86 -9.04
CA ARG A 312 26.32 -26.84 -10.10
C ARG A 312 27.39 -25.78 -9.91
N ARG A 313 28.25 -25.62 -10.92
CA ARG A 313 29.43 -24.73 -10.86
C ARG A 313 29.09 -23.26 -10.55
N THR A 314 28.01 -22.74 -11.13
CA THR A 314 27.62 -21.33 -11.03
C THR A 314 26.48 -21.08 -10.03
N ALA A 315 26.02 -22.10 -9.31
CA ALA A 315 24.92 -21.94 -8.35
C ALA A 315 25.27 -20.98 -7.21
N TRP A 316 26.54 -20.96 -6.75
CA TRP A 316 26.97 -20.04 -5.70
C TRP A 316 26.76 -18.57 -6.11
N LEU A 317 27.01 -18.24 -7.38
CA LEU A 317 26.83 -16.90 -7.91
C LEU A 317 25.35 -16.53 -7.97
N ALA A 318 24.48 -17.48 -8.33
CA ALA A 318 23.03 -17.27 -8.32
C ALA A 318 22.51 -16.97 -6.90
N TRP A 319 22.93 -17.73 -5.89
CA TRP A 319 22.54 -17.48 -4.50
C TRP A 319 23.16 -16.21 -3.93
N LEU A 320 24.42 -15.91 -4.26
CA LEU A 320 25.05 -14.64 -3.89
C LEU A 320 24.31 -13.46 -4.50
N THR A 321 23.83 -13.59 -5.75
CA THR A 321 22.99 -12.56 -6.39
C THR A 321 21.69 -12.34 -5.62
N LEU A 322 21.03 -13.42 -5.18
CA LEU A 322 19.82 -13.30 -4.36
C LEU A 322 20.11 -12.59 -3.03
N LEU A 323 21.18 -13.00 -2.33
CA LEU A 323 21.58 -12.39 -1.07
C LEU A 323 21.93 -10.90 -1.24
N ALA A 324 22.71 -10.56 -2.26
CA ALA A 324 23.06 -9.18 -2.55
C ALA A 324 21.83 -8.34 -2.94
N TYR A 325 20.93 -8.89 -3.75
CA TYR A 325 19.67 -8.23 -4.09
C TYR A 325 18.81 -8.00 -2.85
N PHE A 326 18.65 -9.02 -2.00
CA PHE A 326 17.91 -8.91 -0.74
C PHE A 326 18.49 -7.80 0.17
N LEU A 327 19.80 -7.81 0.40
CA LEU A 327 20.44 -6.80 1.25
C LEU A 327 20.33 -5.38 0.65
N LEU A 328 20.61 -5.23 -0.65
CA LEU A 328 20.71 -3.90 -1.27
C LEU A 328 19.34 -3.32 -1.68
N ALA A 329 18.41 -4.15 -2.13
CA ALA A 329 17.12 -3.72 -2.65
C ALA A 329 15.99 -3.86 -1.62
N ASP A 330 16.03 -4.86 -0.73
CA ASP A 330 14.96 -5.11 0.24
C ASP A 330 15.30 -4.53 1.61
N VAL A 331 16.55 -4.70 2.09
CA VAL A 331 16.94 -4.29 3.44
C VAL A 331 17.34 -2.81 3.51
N VAL A 332 18.35 -2.39 2.75
CA VAL A 332 18.96 -1.05 2.86
C VAL A 332 17.96 0.11 2.70
N PRO A 333 17.08 0.14 1.67
CA PRO A 333 16.17 1.28 1.49
C PRO A 333 15.14 1.39 2.62
N VAL A 334 14.62 0.26 3.10
CA VAL A 334 13.66 0.23 4.21
C VAL A 334 14.34 0.60 5.53
N ALA A 335 15.58 0.14 5.72
CA ALA A 335 16.35 0.44 6.91
C ALA A 335 16.61 1.93 7.10
N ILE A 336 17.03 2.60 6.03
CA ILE A 336 17.34 4.02 6.06
C ILE A 336 16.06 4.88 6.11
N GLY A 337 14.97 4.42 5.49
CA GLY A 337 13.78 5.24 5.28
C GLY A 337 12.65 5.06 6.29
N ARG A 338 12.50 3.88 6.92
CA ARG A 338 11.25 3.52 7.61
C ARG A 338 11.39 2.75 8.93
N ILE A 339 12.53 2.11 9.21
CA ILE A 339 12.67 1.29 10.43
C ILE A 339 12.46 2.09 11.71
N VAL A 340 12.92 3.33 11.78
CA VAL A 340 12.78 4.17 12.98
C VAL A 340 11.30 4.46 13.31
N GLN A 341 10.42 4.48 12.30
CA GLN A 341 9.00 4.75 12.47
C GLN A 341 8.16 3.48 12.69
N LEU A 342 8.53 2.37 12.05
CA LEU A 342 7.76 1.13 12.07
C LEU A 342 8.26 0.12 13.12
N GLY A 343 9.50 0.23 13.57
CA GLY A 343 10.17 -0.81 14.35
C GLY A 343 10.59 -2.03 13.51
N PRO A 344 11.41 -2.93 14.09
CA PRO A 344 11.99 -4.06 13.35
C PRO A 344 10.96 -5.13 12.99
N ASP A 345 9.95 -5.35 13.83
CA ASP A 345 8.98 -6.43 13.66
C ASP A 345 7.95 -6.11 12.58
N LEU A 346 7.27 -4.97 12.68
CA LEU A 346 6.30 -4.53 11.66
C LEU A 346 6.97 -4.36 10.28
N GLY A 347 8.23 -3.92 10.26
CA GLY A 347 9.00 -3.81 9.03
C GLY A 347 9.35 -5.19 8.44
N GLY A 348 9.91 -6.10 9.24
CA GLY A 348 10.49 -7.34 8.74
C GLY A 348 9.47 -8.44 8.41
N LEU A 349 8.29 -8.42 9.04
CA LEU A 349 7.22 -9.38 8.79
C LEU A 349 6.29 -8.98 7.63
N GLU A 350 6.51 -7.79 7.08
CA GLU A 350 5.70 -7.20 6.03
C GLU A 350 6.17 -7.67 4.65
N LEU A 351 5.44 -8.62 4.06
CA LEU A 351 5.83 -9.29 2.83
C LEU A 351 5.84 -8.37 1.60
N ARG A 352 5.21 -7.18 1.62
CA ARG A 352 5.28 -6.25 0.50
C ARG A 352 6.73 -5.88 0.15
N TYR A 353 7.63 -5.86 1.14
CA TYR A 353 9.05 -5.57 0.93
C TYR A 353 9.81 -6.70 0.22
N VAL A 354 9.32 -7.93 0.21
CA VAL A 354 9.94 -9.07 -0.53
C VAL A 354 9.07 -9.59 -1.68
N SER A 355 7.87 -9.04 -1.86
CA SER A 355 6.93 -9.45 -2.90
C SER A 355 7.52 -9.37 -4.31
N SER A 356 8.25 -8.31 -4.62
CA SER A 356 8.99 -8.13 -5.88
C SER A 356 10.13 -9.14 -6.07
N THR A 357 10.71 -9.59 -4.95
CA THR A 357 11.85 -10.51 -4.90
C THR A 357 11.43 -11.92 -5.32
N ALA A 358 10.13 -12.25 -5.31
CA ALA A 358 9.60 -13.50 -5.86
C ALA A 358 10.05 -13.77 -7.30
N SER A 359 10.09 -12.74 -8.16
CA SER A 359 10.58 -12.88 -9.55
C SER A 359 12.08 -13.19 -9.59
N VAL A 360 12.85 -12.61 -8.67
CA VAL A 360 14.31 -12.82 -8.55
C VAL A 360 14.59 -14.22 -8.01
N VAL A 361 13.84 -14.70 -7.01
CA VAL A 361 13.96 -16.07 -6.49
C VAL A 361 13.64 -17.08 -7.59
N ALA A 362 12.59 -16.86 -8.39
CA ALA A 362 12.27 -17.73 -9.52
C ALA A 362 13.41 -17.80 -10.55
N LEU A 363 14.01 -16.65 -10.89
CA LEU A 363 15.19 -16.60 -11.75
C LEU A 363 16.37 -17.36 -11.13
N VAL A 364 16.64 -17.16 -9.83
CA VAL A 364 17.75 -17.79 -9.10
C VAL A 364 17.57 -19.30 -9.00
N ILE A 365 16.35 -19.79 -8.79
CA ILE A 365 16.02 -21.23 -8.88
C ILE A 365 16.38 -21.74 -10.27
N GLY A 366 16.00 -21.03 -11.33
CA GLY A 366 16.39 -21.37 -12.69
C GLY A 366 17.91 -21.45 -12.87
N LEU A 367 18.65 -20.42 -12.45
CA LEU A 367 20.11 -20.35 -12.60
C LEU A 367 20.86 -21.40 -11.77
N ALA A 368 20.38 -21.70 -10.56
CA ALA A 368 21.00 -22.64 -9.64
C ALA A 368 20.79 -24.11 -10.05
N PHE A 369 19.68 -24.42 -10.73
CA PHE A 369 19.30 -25.81 -11.04
C PHE A 369 19.23 -26.15 -12.53
N LEU A 370 19.23 -25.17 -13.43
CA LEU A 370 19.12 -25.42 -14.87
C LEU A 370 20.35 -24.89 -15.61
N PRO A 371 20.92 -25.64 -16.57
CA PRO A 371 21.93 -25.09 -17.46
C PRO A 371 21.31 -24.09 -18.42
N LEU A 372 21.98 -23.00 -18.75
CA LEU A 372 21.50 -22.06 -19.76
C LEU A 372 21.59 -22.67 -21.16
N ARG A 373 20.80 -22.15 -22.11
CA ARG A 373 20.94 -22.47 -23.54
C ARG A 373 22.37 -22.11 -24.00
N GLY A 374 23.10 -23.12 -24.47
CA GLY A 374 24.48 -22.97 -24.96
C GLY A 374 25.55 -22.98 -23.87
N GLU A 375 25.20 -23.31 -22.62
CA GLU A 375 26.20 -23.39 -21.55
C GLU A 375 27.04 -24.66 -21.62
N GLU A 376 28.37 -24.48 -21.61
CA GLU A 376 29.34 -25.57 -21.63
C GLU A 376 29.69 -26.03 -20.21
N ARG A 377 29.73 -27.35 -19.98
CA ARG A 377 30.10 -27.99 -18.70
C ARG A 377 29.41 -27.37 -17.46
N PRO A 378 28.06 -27.37 -17.41
CA PRO A 378 27.33 -26.74 -16.32
C PRO A 378 27.51 -27.43 -14.96
N TRP A 379 27.73 -28.75 -14.96
CA TRP A 379 27.80 -29.54 -13.75
C TRP A 379 29.25 -29.80 -13.33
N SER A 380 29.54 -29.68 -12.03
CA SER A 380 30.84 -30.05 -11.46
C SER A 380 30.94 -31.54 -11.15
N ARG A 381 29.78 -32.22 -11.04
CA ARG A 381 29.63 -33.60 -10.59
C ARG A 381 28.49 -34.31 -11.32
N PRO A 382 28.49 -35.65 -11.38
CA PRO A 382 27.36 -36.41 -11.91
C PRO A 382 26.09 -36.18 -11.06
N PRO A 383 24.89 -36.36 -11.65
CA PRO A 383 23.63 -36.13 -10.94
C PRO A 383 23.50 -37.05 -9.72
N PRO A 384 23.02 -36.54 -8.58
CA PRO A 384 22.86 -37.34 -7.36
C PRO A 384 21.77 -38.40 -7.49
N ARG A 385 21.81 -39.42 -6.62
CA ARG A 385 20.72 -40.43 -6.48
C ARG A 385 19.37 -39.78 -6.14
N LEU A 386 19.38 -38.65 -5.43
CA LEU A 386 18.21 -37.87 -5.03
C LEU A 386 17.73 -36.86 -6.09
N ARG A 387 17.96 -37.11 -7.39
CA ARG A 387 17.56 -36.21 -8.49
C ARG A 387 16.06 -35.86 -8.54
N HIS A 388 15.22 -36.63 -7.85
CA HIS A 388 13.77 -36.43 -7.78
C HIS A 388 13.30 -35.82 -6.47
N ALA A 389 14.21 -35.42 -5.57
CA ALA A 389 13.86 -34.78 -4.29
C ALA A 389 13.11 -33.44 -4.46
N TRP A 390 13.17 -32.82 -5.65
CA TRP A 390 12.38 -31.64 -5.96
C TRP A 390 10.88 -31.92 -6.02
N ILE A 391 10.44 -33.16 -6.29
CA ILE A 391 9.01 -33.52 -6.39
C ILE A 391 8.32 -33.36 -5.03
N PRO A 392 8.76 -34.04 -3.94
CA PRO A 392 8.14 -33.86 -2.63
C PRO A 392 8.33 -32.43 -2.10
N LEU A 393 9.50 -31.80 -2.34
CA LEU A 393 9.73 -30.42 -1.94
C LEU A 393 8.77 -29.44 -2.63
N GLY A 394 8.58 -29.59 -3.94
CA GLY A 394 7.66 -28.78 -4.73
C GLY A 394 6.20 -29.02 -4.33
N ALA A 395 5.81 -30.27 -4.04
CA ALA A 395 4.48 -30.60 -3.55
C ALA A 395 4.20 -29.98 -2.17
N LEU A 396 5.15 -30.06 -1.24
CA LEU A 396 5.05 -29.42 0.07
C LEU A 396 4.99 -27.89 -0.04
N MET A 397 5.82 -27.30 -0.90
CA MET A 397 5.79 -25.85 -1.17
C MET A 397 4.44 -25.43 -1.76
N ALA A 398 3.90 -26.19 -2.72
CA ALA A 398 2.59 -25.90 -3.31
C ALA A 398 1.45 -26.05 -2.29
N ALA A 399 1.43 -27.13 -1.50
CA ALA A 399 0.44 -27.35 -0.46
C ALA A 399 0.50 -26.27 0.63
N GLY A 400 1.72 -25.93 1.09
CA GLY A 400 1.94 -24.83 2.02
C GLY A 400 1.46 -23.50 1.45
N SER A 401 1.78 -23.22 0.18
CA SER A 401 1.38 -21.98 -0.49
C SER A 401 -0.15 -21.85 -0.58
N LEU A 402 -0.83 -22.93 -0.96
CA LEU A 402 -2.30 -22.98 -1.00
C LEU A 402 -2.90 -22.82 0.40
N TRP A 403 -2.31 -23.43 1.42
CA TRP A 403 -2.71 -23.23 2.81
C TRP A 403 -2.55 -21.77 3.25
N SER A 404 -1.37 -21.18 3.01
CA SER A 404 -1.07 -19.78 3.34
C SER A 404 -2.01 -18.82 2.60
N ALA A 405 -2.31 -19.09 1.33
CA ALA A 405 -3.27 -18.32 0.54
C ALA A 405 -4.70 -18.46 1.08
N ALA A 406 -5.15 -19.68 1.40
CA ALA A 406 -6.47 -19.91 1.98
C ALA A 406 -6.61 -19.26 3.37
N ALA A 407 -5.56 -19.33 4.19
CA ALA A 407 -5.53 -18.68 5.50
C ALA A 407 -5.60 -17.15 5.38
N TYR A 408 -4.87 -16.57 4.43
CA TYR A 408 -4.92 -15.14 4.14
C TYR A 408 -6.30 -14.72 3.60
N ALA A 409 -6.86 -15.53 2.70
CA ALA A 409 -8.15 -15.29 2.09
C ALA A 409 -9.32 -15.32 3.09
N ARG A 410 -9.14 -15.84 4.31
CA ARG A 410 -10.16 -15.81 5.38
C ARG A 410 -10.25 -14.45 6.09
N LEU A 411 -9.25 -13.58 5.93
CA LEU A 411 -9.27 -12.24 6.50
C LEU A 411 -10.35 -11.38 5.83
N PRO A 412 -10.81 -10.30 6.49
CA PRO A 412 -11.81 -9.38 5.90
C PRO A 412 -11.30 -8.67 4.64
N LEU A 413 -9.99 -8.45 4.51
CA LEU A 413 -9.33 -7.88 3.32
C LEU A 413 -9.96 -6.55 2.83
N GLY A 414 -10.43 -5.69 3.74
CA GLY A 414 -11.04 -4.40 3.39
C GLY A 414 -12.56 -4.44 3.23
N GLU A 415 -13.21 -5.55 3.54
CA GLU A 415 -14.68 -5.67 3.59
C GLU A 415 -15.31 -4.63 4.53
N GLN A 416 -14.70 -4.36 5.68
CA GLN A 416 -15.19 -3.35 6.61
C GLN A 416 -15.02 -1.93 6.07
N VAL A 417 -13.90 -1.65 5.39
CA VAL A 417 -13.67 -0.37 4.73
C VAL A 417 -14.64 -0.16 3.58
N ARG A 418 -14.90 -1.20 2.79
CA ARG A 418 -15.90 -1.18 1.72
C ARG A 418 -17.28 -0.88 2.29
N SER A 419 -17.69 -1.57 3.35
CA SER A 419 -18.95 -1.33 4.04
C SER A 419 -19.09 0.14 4.48
N TYR A 420 -18.04 0.69 5.11
CA TYR A 420 -18.00 2.10 5.51
C TYR A 420 -18.18 3.06 4.32
N VAL A 421 -17.40 2.87 3.25
CA VAL A 421 -17.42 3.77 2.08
C VAL A 421 -18.75 3.67 1.31
N GLU A 422 -19.31 2.48 1.14
CA GLU A 422 -20.61 2.30 0.48
C GLU A 422 -21.76 2.86 1.32
N THR A 423 -21.72 2.66 2.64
CA THR A 423 -22.70 3.26 3.56
C THR A 423 -22.65 4.78 3.48
N ALA A 424 -21.44 5.35 3.48
CA ALA A 424 -21.25 6.78 3.36
C ALA A 424 -21.67 7.34 1.99
N ARG A 425 -21.42 6.62 0.90
CA ARG A 425 -21.91 6.96 -0.43
C ARG A 425 -23.45 7.04 -0.45
N LEU A 426 -24.12 6.06 0.16
CA LEU A 426 -25.59 6.09 0.29
C LEU A 426 -26.06 7.24 1.18
N ALA A 427 -25.35 7.51 2.27
CA ALA A 427 -25.65 8.62 3.17
C ALA A 427 -25.59 9.97 2.44
N LEU A 428 -24.50 10.21 1.69
CA LEU A 428 -24.30 11.44 0.90
C LEU A 428 -25.30 11.58 -0.25
N LYS A 429 -25.83 10.46 -0.77
CA LYS A 429 -26.91 10.49 -1.77
C LYS A 429 -28.28 10.86 -1.17
N ARG A 430 -28.50 10.55 0.11
CA ARG A 430 -29.80 10.72 0.79
C ARG A 430 -29.88 11.96 1.68
N VAL A 431 -28.75 12.55 2.04
CA VAL A 431 -28.70 13.73 2.90
C VAL A 431 -29.43 14.91 2.21
N PRO A 432 -30.06 15.85 2.93
CA PRO A 432 -30.61 17.04 2.30
C PRO A 432 -29.51 17.92 1.67
N SER A 433 -29.78 18.50 0.50
CA SER A 433 -28.85 19.47 -0.12
C SER A 433 -28.61 20.66 0.81
N GLY A 434 -27.36 21.12 0.89
CA GLY A 434 -26.95 22.21 1.78
C GLY A 434 -26.71 21.82 3.23
N SER A 435 -26.76 20.52 3.57
CA SER A 435 -26.46 20.06 4.93
C SER A 435 -25.03 20.38 5.35
N VAL A 436 -24.85 20.72 6.63
CA VAL A 436 -23.55 20.96 7.24
C VAL A 436 -23.07 19.68 7.89
N ILE A 437 -21.93 19.15 7.42
CA ILE A 437 -21.32 17.92 7.90
C ILE A 437 -20.00 18.25 8.61
N LEU A 438 -19.82 17.73 9.81
CA LEU A 438 -18.59 17.83 10.57
C LEU A 438 -17.47 17.05 9.87
N ASP A 439 -16.39 17.75 9.56
CA ASP A 439 -15.20 17.24 8.91
C ASP A 439 -14.24 16.59 9.92
N ALA A 440 -14.72 15.54 10.58
CA ALA A 440 -13.95 14.71 11.51
C ALA A 440 -12.93 13.82 10.78
N HIS A 441 -12.15 13.04 11.54
CA HIS A 441 -11.34 11.98 10.95
C HIS A 441 -12.20 10.73 10.73
N VAL A 442 -11.93 10.00 9.65
CA VAL A 442 -12.51 8.67 9.44
C VAL A 442 -11.95 7.67 10.47
N PRO A 443 -12.60 6.52 10.68
CA PRO A 443 -12.05 5.47 11.53
C PRO A 443 -10.66 5.02 11.08
N GLY A 444 -9.78 4.71 12.04
CA GLY A 444 -8.38 4.35 11.76
C GLY A 444 -8.21 3.14 10.84
N LYS A 445 -9.19 2.22 10.80
CA LYS A 445 -9.23 1.08 9.85
C LYS A 445 -9.30 1.53 8.39
N VAL A 446 -9.95 2.65 8.11
CA VAL A 446 -10.07 3.26 6.78
C VAL A 446 -8.78 4.01 6.43
N ALA A 447 -8.46 5.04 7.21
CA ALA A 447 -7.23 5.83 7.09
C ALA A 447 -6.84 6.37 8.47
N HIS A 448 -5.65 6.01 8.95
CA HIS A 448 -5.22 6.39 10.29
C HIS A 448 -4.73 7.85 10.32
N ALA A 449 -5.40 8.71 11.10
CA ALA A 449 -5.13 10.15 11.15
C ALA A 449 -3.68 10.51 11.55
N MET A 450 -3.02 9.65 12.32
CA MET A 450 -1.60 9.82 12.69
C MET A 450 -0.65 9.83 11.47
N PHE A 451 -0.96 9.06 10.42
CA PHE A 451 -0.09 8.96 9.23
C PHE A 451 -0.55 9.87 8.09
N PHE A 452 -1.86 10.09 7.97
CA PHE A 452 -2.45 10.79 6.83
C PHE A 452 -2.97 12.20 7.13
N TYR A 453 -3.01 12.60 8.41
CA TYR A 453 -3.41 13.94 8.85
C TYR A 453 -4.73 14.38 8.18
N ASP A 454 -4.70 15.49 7.44
CA ASP A 454 -5.87 16.03 6.76
C ASP A 454 -6.44 15.08 5.68
N TYR A 455 -5.64 14.19 5.08
CA TYR A 455 -6.14 13.20 4.11
C TYR A 455 -6.97 12.08 4.75
N ALA A 456 -6.92 11.91 6.09
CA ALA A 456 -7.83 11.04 6.82
C ALA A 456 -9.14 11.72 7.21
N ARG A 457 -9.42 12.94 6.72
CA ARG A 457 -10.68 13.63 7.00
C ARG A 457 -11.81 13.16 6.09
N VAL A 458 -13.04 13.20 6.62
CA VAL A 458 -14.24 12.78 5.88
C VAL A 458 -14.44 13.59 4.60
N SER A 459 -14.18 14.90 4.61
CA SER A 459 -14.31 15.75 3.42
C SER A 459 -13.34 15.35 2.30
N LYS A 460 -12.12 14.93 2.64
CA LYS A 460 -11.10 14.54 1.67
C LYS A 460 -11.40 13.14 1.09
N LEU A 461 -11.78 12.22 1.96
CA LEU A 461 -12.00 10.82 1.59
C LEU A 461 -13.38 10.61 0.94
N LEU A 462 -14.45 11.09 1.57
CA LEU A 462 -15.84 10.85 1.15
C LEU A 462 -16.43 12.03 0.36
N GLY A 463 -15.84 13.23 0.42
CA GLY A 463 -16.30 14.39 -0.36
C GLY A 463 -16.42 14.14 -1.86
N PRO A 464 -15.46 13.47 -2.53
CA PRO A 464 -15.58 13.12 -3.95
C PRO A 464 -16.76 12.20 -4.29
N LEU A 465 -17.39 11.56 -3.31
CA LEU A 465 -18.57 10.70 -3.48
C LEU A 465 -19.89 11.47 -3.32
N ALA A 466 -19.85 12.75 -2.94
CA ALA A 466 -21.05 13.56 -2.75
C ALA A 466 -21.70 13.87 -4.09
N ALA A 467 -22.93 13.39 -4.28
CA ALA A 467 -23.73 13.64 -5.49
C ALA A 467 -24.41 15.02 -5.52
N GLN A 468 -24.40 15.73 -4.39
CA GLN A 468 -25.09 17.00 -4.18
C GLN A 468 -24.29 17.92 -3.26
N PRO A 469 -24.57 19.24 -3.25
CA PRO A 469 -23.83 20.19 -2.42
C PRO A 469 -24.00 19.92 -0.92
N VAL A 470 -22.88 19.78 -0.23
CA VAL A 470 -22.79 19.70 1.24
C VAL A 470 -21.69 20.64 1.73
N THR A 471 -21.85 21.16 2.94
CA THR A 471 -20.86 22.05 3.56
C THR A 471 -20.06 21.28 4.59
N TRP A 472 -18.75 21.13 4.34
CA TRP A 472 -17.83 20.52 5.30
C TRP A 472 -17.32 21.57 6.28
N THR A 473 -17.35 21.27 7.57
CA THR A 473 -16.79 22.17 8.59
C THR A 473 -15.93 21.43 9.62
N ARG A 474 -14.73 21.95 9.88
CA ARG A 474 -13.85 21.40 10.92
C ARG A 474 -14.29 21.77 12.34
N ARG A 475 -15.00 22.89 12.49
CA ARG A 475 -15.44 23.43 13.78
C ARG A 475 -16.84 24.01 13.65
N LEU A 476 -17.77 23.57 14.49
CA LEU A 476 -19.09 24.16 14.54
C LEU A 476 -19.00 25.57 15.14
N THR A 477 -19.40 26.58 14.38
CA THR A 477 -19.34 27.99 14.80
C THR A 477 -20.63 28.71 14.39
N GLY A 478 -21.26 29.41 15.33
CA GLY A 478 -22.49 30.15 15.07
C GLY A 478 -23.74 29.26 15.00
N PRO A 479 -24.85 29.78 14.46
CA PRO A 479 -26.11 29.05 14.39
C PRO A 479 -26.06 28.05 13.24
N VAL A 480 -25.77 26.79 13.55
CA VAL A 480 -25.77 25.69 12.58
C VAL A 480 -26.99 24.82 12.82
N PRO A 481 -28.00 24.83 11.94
CA PRO A 481 -29.19 24.01 12.11
C PRO A 481 -28.86 22.54 11.77
N LYS A 482 -29.15 21.63 12.70
CA LYS A 482 -29.04 20.16 12.51
C LYS A 482 -27.71 19.71 11.88
N PRO A 483 -26.54 20.07 12.45
CA PRO A 483 -25.26 19.58 11.96
C PRO A 483 -25.23 18.05 12.00
N LEU A 484 -24.61 17.45 10.99
CA LEU A 484 -24.45 16.00 10.87
C LEU A 484 -22.99 15.60 11.02
N ALA A 485 -22.74 14.37 11.47
CA ALA A 485 -21.41 13.76 11.47
C ALA A 485 -21.51 12.29 11.01
N PHE A 486 -20.43 11.78 10.45
CA PHE A 486 -20.30 10.36 10.15
C PHE A 486 -19.97 9.57 11.41
N ASP A 487 -20.64 8.43 11.59
CA ASP A 487 -20.30 7.45 12.62
C ASP A 487 -19.23 6.45 12.17
N GLY A 488 -18.87 5.53 13.06
CA GLY A 488 -17.86 4.50 12.81
C GLY A 488 -18.21 3.52 11.70
N GLN A 489 -19.47 3.47 11.26
CA GLN A 489 -19.99 2.62 10.19
C GLN A 489 -20.24 3.39 8.89
N GLY A 490 -19.99 4.70 8.85
CA GLY A 490 -20.17 5.52 7.65
C GLY A 490 -21.60 6.03 7.46
N ARG A 491 -22.45 5.99 8.50
CA ARG A 491 -23.79 6.61 8.46
C ARG A 491 -23.70 8.05 8.92
N LEU A 492 -24.59 8.90 8.40
CA LEU A 492 -24.77 10.27 8.88
C LEU A 492 -25.76 10.31 10.04
N ARG A 493 -25.39 11.01 11.11
CA ARG A 493 -26.19 11.20 12.32
C ARG A 493 -26.17 12.66 12.77
N PRO A 494 -27.20 13.16 13.45
CA PRO A 494 -27.15 14.44 14.14
C PRO A 494 -25.95 14.52 15.09
N VAL A 495 -25.32 15.69 15.17
CA VAL A 495 -24.23 15.94 16.12
C VAL A 495 -24.79 16.23 17.50
N VAL A 496 -24.17 15.63 18.51
CA VAL A 496 -24.32 15.98 19.92
C VAL A 496 -22.96 16.37 20.51
N ILE A 497 -22.97 17.20 21.55
CA ILE A 497 -21.77 17.54 22.29
C ILE A 497 -21.60 16.55 23.44
N SER A 498 -20.59 15.70 23.34
CA SER A 498 -20.21 14.74 24.39
C SER A 498 -19.30 15.41 25.41
N GLY A 499 -19.81 15.59 26.63
CA GLY A 499 -19.08 16.23 27.72
C GLY A 499 -20.00 16.68 28.85
N VAL A 500 -19.72 17.85 29.42
CA VAL A 500 -20.44 18.39 30.57
C VAL A 500 -21.68 19.16 30.11
N THR A 501 -22.81 18.95 30.79
CA THR A 501 -24.08 19.64 30.51
C THR A 501 -24.49 20.49 31.72
N ILE A 502 -24.81 21.76 31.47
CA ILE A 502 -25.51 22.63 32.40
C ILE A 502 -26.99 22.59 31.99
N PRO A 503 -27.85 21.86 32.73
CA PRO A 503 -29.26 21.74 32.37
C PRO A 503 -29.96 23.09 32.49
N GLN A 504 -30.98 23.28 31.67
CA GLN A 504 -31.89 24.40 31.82
C GLN A 504 -32.66 24.27 33.15
N ARG A 505 -32.75 25.37 33.92
CA ARG A 505 -33.56 25.46 35.15
C ARG A 505 -34.62 26.56 34.96
N ASP A 506 -35.86 26.30 35.38
CA ASP A 506 -37.01 27.22 35.44
C ASP A 506 -36.98 28.40 34.46
N GLY A 507 -37.17 28.11 33.17
CA GLY A 507 -37.10 29.12 32.10
C GLY A 507 -35.70 29.18 31.48
N CYS A 508 -35.11 30.38 31.36
CA CYS A 508 -33.78 30.57 30.77
C CYS A 508 -32.92 31.53 31.59
N THR A 509 -31.61 31.39 31.47
CA THR A 509 -30.65 32.32 32.05
C THR A 509 -30.61 33.59 31.22
N ARG A 510 -31.05 34.72 31.78
CA ARG A 510 -30.96 36.02 31.12
C ARG A 510 -29.54 36.58 31.22
N ILE A 511 -28.93 36.85 30.07
CA ILE A 511 -27.61 37.46 29.96
C ILE A 511 -27.70 38.81 29.24
N SER A 512 -26.71 39.68 29.45
CA SER A 512 -26.61 41.02 28.83
C SER A 512 -25.14 41.39 28.63
N GLY A 513 -24.80 42.68 28.54
CA GLY A 513 -23.41 43.15 28.41
C GLY A 513 -22.50 42.78 29.59
N LYS A 514 -23.06 42.52 30.77
CA LYS A 514 -22.31 42.07 31.96
C LYS A 514 -22.07 40.56 31.92
N GLU A 515 -20.85 40.12 32.26
CA GLU A 515 -20.51 38.70 32.36
C GLU A 515 -21.40 37.98 33.38
N THR A 516 -22.08 36.94 32.92
CA THR A 516 -22.85 36.00 33.74
C THR A 516 -22.02 34.73 33.91
N ARG A 517 -21.77 34.32 35.16
CA ARG A 517 -20.96 33.14 35.49
C ARG A 517 -21.84 31.95 35.77
N LEU A 518 -21.56 30.82 35.12
CA LEU A 518 -22.28 29.57 35.26
C LEU A 518 -21.29 28.48 35.66
N ARG A 519 -21.49 27.91 36.85
CA ARG A 519 -20.62 26.85 37.38
C ARG A 519 -20.88 25.54 36.66
N LEU A 520 -19.82 24.87 36.24
CA LEU A 520 -19.90 23.55 35.64
C LEU A 520 -20.11 22.50 36.73
N PRO A 521 -20.94 21.46 36.49
CA PRO A 521 -21.06 20.31 37.39
C PRO A 521 -19.73 19.62 37.68
N ALA A 522 -18.85 19.56 36.68
CA ALA A 522 -17.49 19.07 36.79
C ALA A 522 -16.54 19.99 36.00
N PRO A 523 -15.32 20.24 36.49
CA PRO A 523 -14.34 21.02 35.74
C PRO A 523 -13.89 20.26 34.48
N VAL A 524 -13.67 21.00 33.39
CA VAL A 524 -13.11 20.46 32.14
C VAL A 524 -11.63 20.79 32.05
N ALA A 525 -10.81 19.85 31.56
CA ALA A 525 -9.37 20.06 31.39
C ALA A 525 -9.08 21.15 30.34
N ALA A 526 -7.88 21.72 30.39
CA ALA A 526 -7.43 22.66 29.36
C ALA A 526 -7.32 21.94 27.99
N GLY A 527 -8.08 22.40 27.00
CA GLY A 527 -8.15 21.76 25.68
C GLY A 527 -8.94 22.58 24.66
N GLU A 528 -9.14 22.03 23.47
CA GLU A 528 -10.10 22.58 22.51
C GLU A 528 -11.48 21.96 22.74
N TRP A 529 -12.46 22.81 23.04
CA TRP A 529 -13.83 22.40 23.35
C TRP A 529 -14.84 23.10 22.43
N THR A 530 -15.98 22.46 22.21
CA THR A 530 -17.16 23.10 21.59
C THR A 530 -18.19 23.36 22.66
N VAL A 531 -18.56 24.62 22.84
CA VAL A 531 -19.66 25.05 23.72
C VAL A 531 -20.92 25.23 22.87
N GLN A 532 -21.90 24.35 23.05
CA GLN A 532 -23.24 24.52 22.48
C GLN A 532 -24.11 25.30 23.45
N VAL A 533 -24.70 26.39 22.99
CA VAL A 533 -25.55 27.28 23.79
C VAL A 533 -26.93 27.33 23.16
N GLY A 534 -27.94 26.87 23.90
CA GLY A 534 -29.35 27.09 23.54
C GLY A 534 -29.72 28.55 23.75
N TYR A 535 -30.43 29.16 22.81
CA TYR A 535 -30.85 30.55 22.92
C TYR A 535 -32.31 30.76 22.47
N LEU A 536 -32.91 31.82 22.99
CA LEU A 536 -34.17 32.38 22.53
C LEU A 536 -34.03 33.90 22.44
N ASN A 537 -33.84 34.44 21.23
CA ASN A 537 -33.58 35.88 21.05
C ASN A 537 -34.62 36.54 20.13
N PRO A 538 -35.08 37.76 20.44
CA PRO A 538 -35.99 38.49 19.54
C PRO A 538 -35.30 38.94 18.24
N LYS A 539 -33.99 39.24 18.30
CA LYS A 539 -33.14 39.62 17.15
C LYS A 539 -31.81 38.87 17.24
N PRO A 540 -31.07 38.71 16.12
CA PRO A 540 -29.73 38.14 16.18
C PRO A 540 -28.81 38.98 17.08
N THR A 541 -28.01 38.30 17.89
CA THR A 541 -27.11 38.89 18.89
C THR A 541 -25.78 38.14 18.90
N GLU A 542 -24.70 38.83 19.24
CA GLU A 542 -23.37 38.23 19.33
C GLU A 542 -23.04 37.88 20.79
N LEU A 543 -22.67 36.61 21.03
CA LEU A 543 -22.35 36.07 22.33
C LEU A 543 -20.83 35.93 22.48
N SER A 544 -20.30 36.39 23.61
CA SER A 544 -18.95 36.05 24.07
C SER A 544 -19.05 34.90 25.04
N VAL A 545 -18.44 33.77 24.68
CA VAL A 545 -18.35 32.55 25.47
C VAL A 545 -16.93 32.41 26.00
N ARG A 546 -16.77 32.39 27.33
CA ARG A 546 -15.46 32.25 27.98
C ARG A 546 -15.41 31.01 28.87
N LEU A 547 -14.38 30.19 28.69
CA LEU A 547 -14.11 28.96 29.44
C LEU A 547 -12.69 29.05 30.02
N GLY A 548 -12.58 29.42 31.29
CA GLY A 548 -11.31 29.82 31.90
C GLY A 548 -10.71 31.05 31.19
N ASP A 549 -9.50 30.89 30.64
CA ASP A 549 -8.82 31.94 29.88
C ASP A 549 -9.19 31.96 28.39
N GLY A 550 -9.80 30.88 27.88
CA GLY A 550 -10.25 30.80 26.49
C GLY A 550 -11.52 31.61 26.27
N THR A 551 -11.56 32.43 25.21
CA THR A 551 -12.76 33.20 24.82
C THR A 551 -13.06 33.02 23.34
N ALA A 552 -14.34 32.92 22.97
CA ALA A 552 -14.82 32.93 21.59
C ALA A 552 -16.05 33.84 21.44
N ALA A 553 -16.10 34.58 20.34
CA ALA A 553 -17.27 35.37 19.95
C ALA A 553 -18.06 34.61 18.87
N VAL A 554 -19.37 34.42 19.07
CA VAL A 554 -20.24 33.70 18.13
C VAL A 554 -21.58 34.36 17.96
N ARG A 555 -22.13 34.28 16.75
CA ARG A 555 -23.48 34.76 16.47
C ARG A 555 -24.53 33.80 17.04
N ALA A 556 -25.52 34.33 17.72
CA ALA A 556 -26.79 33.68 18.00
C ALA A 556 -27.86 34.26 17.06
N GLY A 557 -28.68 33.39 16.46
CA GLY A 557 -29.77 33.80 15.57
C GLY A 557 -30.93 34.46 16.31
N SER A 558 -31.99 34.78 15.56
CA SER A 558 -33.30 35.14 16.11
C SER A 558 -34.16 33.90 16.33
N GLY A 559 -35.15 34.00 17.22
CA GLY A 559 -36.00 32.89 17.62
C GLY A 559 -35.29 31.92 18.57
N PHE A 560 -35.87 30.72 18.69
CA PHE A 560 -35.29 29.60 19.42
C PHE A 560 -34.28 28.86 18.55
N GLY A 561 -33.11 28.53 19.11
CA GLY A 561 -32.12 27.73 18.40
C GLY A 561 -30.88 27.42 19.22
N TRP A 562 -29.87 26.90 18.52
CA TRP A 562 -28.58 26.54 19.10
C TRP A 562 -27.47 27.29 18.38
N THR A 563 -26.45 27.72 19.12
CA THR A 563 -25.21 28.24 18.56
C THR A 563 -24.03 27.47 19.14
N PHE A 564 -22.97 27.33 18.35
CA PHE A 564 -21.76 26.61 18.73
C PHE A 564 -20.59 27.57 18.80
N ALA A 565 -19.80 27.46 19.87
CA ALA A 565 -18.60 28.25 20.10
C ALA A 565 -17.38 27.33 20.32
N PRO A 566 -16.42 27.29 19.38
CA PRO A 566 -15.16 26.60 19.61
C PRO A 566 -14.28 27.44 20.55
N VAL A 567 -13.95 26.92 21.72
CA VAL A 567 -13.17 27.62 22.75
C VAL A 567 -11.97 26.77 23.12
N ARG A 568 -10.78 27.36 23.14
CA ARG A 568 -9.56 26.72 23.68
C ARG A 568 -9.33 27.18 25.11
N GLY A 569 -9.70 26.36 26.08
CA GLY A 569 -9.70 26.72 27.50
C GLY A 569 -10.02 25.54 28.40
N GLY A 570 -10.25 25.81 29.69
CA GLY A 570 -10.57 24.80 30.69
C GLY A 570 -11.03 25.46 32.00
N GLY A 571 -11.45 24.66 32.98
CA GLY A 571 -11.84 25.15 34.31
C GLY A 571 -13.23 24.70 34.75
N GLY A 572 -13.71 25.28 35.85
CA GLY A 572 -14.97 24.92 36.52
C GLY A 572 -16.15 25.86 36.29
N GLU A 573 -16.00 26.86 35.42
CA GLU A 573 -17.07 27.82 35.10
C GLU A 573 -17.02 28.25 33.63
N VAL A 574 -18.20 28.52 33.06
CA VAL A 574 -18.37 29.19 31.77
C VAL A 574 -18.96 30.58 32.02
N ARG A 575 -18.43 31.59 31.34
CA ARG A 575 -18.92 32.96 31.42
C ARG A 575 -19.51 33.38 30.08
N LEU A 576 -20.72 33.94 30.13
CA LEU A 576 -21.46 34.39 28.96
C LEU A 576 -21.79 35.87 29.07
N ARG A 577 -21.67 36.60 27.96
CA ARG A 577 -22.19 37.97 27.81
C ARG A 577 -22.58 38.23 26.36
N THR A 578 -23.44 39.22 26.15
CA THR A 578 -23.74 39.75 24.82
C THR A 578 -22.77 40.87 24.48
N LEU A 579 -22.18 40.87 23.29
CA LEU A 579 -21.25 41.93 22.87
C LEU A 579 -21.96 43.23 22.50
N ASP A 580 -23.21 43.15 22.04
CA ASP A 580 -24.06 44.29 21.65
C ASP A 580 -24.83 44.91 22.84
N GLY A 581 -24.60 44.41 24.06
CA GLY A 581 -25.28 44.86 25.28
C GLY A 581 -26.78 44.49 25.37
N ARG A 582 -27.35 43.81 24.37
CA ARG A 582 -28.77 43.42 24.37
C ARG A 582 -29.03 42.28 25.34
N THR A 583 -30.27 42.13 25.81
CA THR A 583 -30.60 40.96 26.64
C THR A 583 -30.84 39.73 25.77
N ALA A 584 -30.16 38.63 26.08
CA ALA A 584 -30.38 37.31 25.47
C ALA A 584 -30.83 36.30 26.54
N CYS A 585 -31.63 35.32 26.12
CA CYS A 585 -32.16 34.27 26.98
C CYS A 585 -31.47 32.96 26.60
N VAL A 586 -30.66 32.42 27.51
CA VAL A 586 -29.82 31.23 27.29
C VAL A 586 -30.40 30.03 28.04
N GLY A 587 -30.60 28.93 27.33
CA GLY A 587 -31.10 27.67 27.87
C GLY A 587 -29.98 26.72 28.29
N GLU A 588 -30.14 25.45 27.94
CA GLU A 588 -29.13 24.42 28.17
C GLU A 588 -27.78 24.75 27.51
N ILE A 589 -26.69 24.45 28.21
CA ILE A 589 -25.33 24.61 27.71
C ILE A 589 -24.61 23.27 27.78
N ARG A 590 -23.99 22.85 26.68
CA ARG A 590 -23.15 21.65 26.63
C ARG A 590 -21.72 22.04 26.26
N ILE A 591 -20.74 21.45 26.93
CA ILE A 591 -19.31 21.70 26.70
C ILE A 591 -18.62 20.37 26.49
N GLY A 592 -18.01 20.17 25.32
CA GLY A 592 -17.42 18.89 25.00
C GLY A 592 -16.95 18.77 23.56
N VAL A 593 -16.82 17.53 23.11
CA VAL A 593 -16.42 17.19 21.73
C VAL A 593 -17.67 16.90 20.91
N PRO A 594 -17.82 17.49 19.70
CA PRO A 594 -18.91 17.15 18.80
C PRO A 594 -18.74 15.73 18.26
N VAL A 595 -19.72 14.87 18.50
CA VAL A 595 -19.74 13.46 18.08
C VAL A 595 -21.10 13.12 17.44
N PRO A 596 -21.19 12.09 16.59
CA PRO A 596 -22.48 11.59 16.11
C PRO A 596 -23.33 11.04 17.27
N ALA A 597 -24.63 11.31 17.26
CA ALA A 597 -25.58 10.80 18.25
C ALA A 597 -25.95 9.34 17.93
N GLU A 598 -25.41 8.39 18.70
CA GLU A 598 -25.57 6.94 18.48
C GLU A 598 -27.02 6.46 18.64
N ASP A 599 -27.81 7.13 19.47
CA ASP A 599 -29.23 6.87 19.74
C ASP A 599 -30.19 7.55 18.75
N ALA A 600 -29.70 8.50 17.95
CA ALA A 600 -30.50 9.20 16.96
C ALA A 600 -30.76 8.37 15.70
N ALA A 601 -31.72 8.80 14.87
CA ALA A 601 -31.93 8.20 13.55
C ALA A 601 -30.70 8.42 12.65
N ALA A 602 -30.26 7.36 11.97
CA ALA A 602 -29.12 7.37 11.06
C ALA A 602 -29.55 7.41 9.59
N ILE A 603 -28.69 7.95 8.72
CA ILE A 603 -28.86 7.97 7.27
C ILE A 603 -27.65 7.27 6.63
N PRO A 604 -27.82 6.10 5.98
CA PRO A 604 -28.99 5.23 6.04
C PRO A 604 -29.22 4.64 7.45
N PRO A 605 -30.41 4.07 7.75
CA PRO A 605 -30.69 3.44 9.04
C PRO A 605 -29.71 2.32 9.38
N ASP A 606 -29.50 1.43 8.40
CA ASP A 606 -28.62 0.29 8.50
C ASP A 606 -27.36 0.48 7.64
N PRO A 607 -26.18 0.06 8.13
CA PRO A 607 -24.98 0.02 7.31
C PRO A 607 -25.11 -1.04 6.21
N VAL A 608 -24.39 -0.83 5.11
CA VAL A 608 -24.29 -1.82 4.04
C VAL A 608 -23.44 -2.98 4.54
N THR A 609 -24.06 -4.08 4.94
CA THR A 609 -23.39 -5.35 5.22
C THR A 609 -23.32 -6.16 3.93
N ARG A 610 -22.15 -6.72 3.61
CA ARG A 610 -22.00 -7.71 2.53
C ARG A 610 -21.57 -9.03 3.10
#